data_AF-A0A0F9NTR8-F1
#
_entry.id   AF-A0A0F9NTR8-F1
#
_cell.length_a   1.000
_cell.length_b   1.000
_cell.length_c   1.000
_cell.angle_alpha   90.00
_cell.angle_beta   90.00
_cell.angle_gamma   90.00
#
_symmetry.space_group_name_H-M   'P 1'
#
loop_
_entity.id
_entity.type
_entity.pdbx_description
1 polymer ?
#
loop_
_entity_poly.entity_id
_entity_poly.type
_entity_poly.pdbx_seq_one_letter_code
_entity_poly.pdbx_strand_id
1 'polypeptide(L)' 'MKIKIILPLCIEHDSNLTVGSEHETIQDNDRDYEVWVLGDDKTPIKLYGREYEVVE' A
#
# COMPACT_ATOMS: atom_id res chain seq x y z
N MET A 1 3.12 -8.21 7.10
CA MET A 1 2.43 -7.05 7.68
C MET A 1 1.31 -6.70 6.75
N LYS A 2 0.14 -6.42 7.29
CA LYS A 2 -1.04 -6.06 6.53
C LYS A 2 -1.35 -4.59 6.76
N ILE A 3 -1.65 -3.90 5.67
CA ILE A 3 -1.97 -2.48 5.69
C ILE A 3 -3.36 -2.23 5.15
N LYS A 4 -3.94 -1.09 5.50
CA LYS A 4 -5.18 -0.57 4.94
C LYS A 4 -4.96 0.80 4.33
N ILE A 5 -5.38 1.00 3.09
CA ILE A 5 -5.27 2.31 2.42
C ILE A 5 -6.24 3.29 3.05
N ILE A 6 -5.76 4.46 3.47
CA ILE A 6 -6.58 5.50 4.13
C ILE A 6 -6.69 6.79 3.33
N LEU A 7 -5.82 6.98 2.32
CA LEU A 7 -5.87 8.13 1.43
C LEU A 7 -6.06 7.70 -0.04
N PRO A 8 -6.75 8.50 -0.85
CA PRO A 8 -6.84 8.23 -2.28
C PRO A 8 -5.45 8.34 -2.90
N LEU A 9 -5.03 7.28 -3.59
CA LEU A 9 -3.75 7.24 -4.28
C LEU A 9 -3.93 7.71 -5.71
N CYS A 10 -3.00 8.53 -6.20
CA CYS A 10 -3.00 8.97 -7.59
C CYS A 10 -2.20 7.99 -8.47
N ILE A 11 -2.59 6.71 -8.45
CA ILE A 11 -1.95 5.66 -9.24
C ILE A 11 -2.83 5.40 -10.45
N GLU A 12 -2.41 5.91 -11.61
CA GLU A 12 -3.19 5.88 -12.86
C GLU A 12 -3.55 4.45 -13.35
N HIS A 13 -2.98 3.40 -12.76
CA HIS A 13 -3.07 2.04 -13.28
C HIS A 13 -3.53 0.99 -12.28
N ASP A 14 -3.91 1.36 -11.04
CA ASP A 14 -4.26 0.37 -10.03
C ASP A 14 -5.69 0.51 -9.49
N SER A 15 -6.55 -0.46 -9.84
CA SER A 15 -7.94 -0.55 -9.38
C SER A 15 -8.11 -1.12 -7.98
N ASN A 16 -7.09 -1.79 -7.41
CA ASN A 16 -7.22 -2.46 -6.12
C ASN A 16 -6.72 -1.63 -4.94
N LEU A 17 -5.84 -0.65 -5.16
CA LEU A 17 -5.33 0.24 -4.13
C LEU A 17 -6.27 1.42 -3.87
N THR A 18 -7.50 1.12 -3.47
CA THR A 18 -8.54 2.11 -3.16
C THR A 18 -8.68 2.32 -1.65
N VAL A 19 -9.17 3.48 -1.22
CA VAL A 19 -9.39 3.77 0.22
C VAL A 19 -10.27 2.69 0.85
N GLY A 20 -9.78 2.11 1.94
CA GLY A 20 -10.44 1.05 2.69
C GLY A 20 -10.02 -0.36 2.29
N SER A 21 -9.33 -0.54 1.16
CA SER A 21 -8.76 -1.84 0.75
C SER A 21 -7.59 -2.24 1.65
N GLU A 22 -7.42 -3.55 1.82
CA GLU A 22 -6.37 -4.13 2.67
C GLU A 22 -5.42 -4.96 1.82
N HIS A 23 -4.12 -4.86 2.11
CA HIS A 23 -3.06 -5.43 1.29
C HIS A 23 -1.94 -6.03 2.14
N GLU A 24 -1.39 -7.14 1.67
CA GLU A 24 -0.17 -7.73 2.24
C GLU A 24 1.05 -6.97 1.73
N THR A 25 1.93 -6.56 2.64
CA THR A 25 3.21 -5.97 2.26
C THR A 25 4.17 -7.04 1.73
N ILE A 26 4.79 -6.79 0.58
CA ILE A 26 5.83 -7.66 0.02
C ILE A 26 7.25 -7.25 0.46
N GLN A 27 7.42 -6.04 0.97
CA GLN A 27 8.66 -5.57 1.60
C GLN A 27 8.34 -4.48 2.62
N ASP A 28 8.95 -4.62 3.80
CA ASP A 28 8.86 -3.66 4.90
C ASP A 28 10.22 -2.97 5.08
N ASN A 29 10.26 -1.65 4.94
CA ASN A 29 11.41 -0.84 5.32
C ASN A 29 11.03 -0.03 6.57
N ASP A 30 11.25 -0.65 7.72
CA ASP A 30 10.99 -0.16 9.08
C ASP A 30 11.63 1.21 9.40
N ARG A 31 12.59 1.66 8.56
CA ARG A 31 13.31 2.91 8.77
C ARG A 31 12.59 4.17 8.29
N ASP A 32 11.63 4.06 7.38
CA ASP A 32 11.08 5.24 6.68
C ASP A 32 9.55 5.28 6.59
N TYR A 33 8.83 4.40 7.31
CA TYR A 33 7.38 4.22 7.13
C TYR A 33 7.03 4.01 5.65
N GLU A 34 7.82 3.17 4.99
CA GLU A 34 7.68 2.84 3.58
C GLU A 34 7.37 1.37 3.44
N VAL A 35 6.34 1.06 2.67
CA VAL A 35 5.93 -0.31 2.38
C VAL A 35 5.77 -0.50 0.88
N TRP A 36 5.97 -1.73 0.45
CA TRP A 36 5.68 -2.14 -0.91
C TRP A 36 4.52 -3.13 -0.90
N VAL A 37 3.55 -2.88 -1.78
CA VAL A 37 2.42 -3.77 -2.05
C VAL A 37 2.42 -4.18 -3.52
N LEU A 38 1.69 -5.24 -3.84
CA LEU A 38 1.49 -5.65 -5.23
C LEU A 38 0.16 -5.11 -5.74
N GLY A 39 0.24 -4.38 -6.84
CA GLY A 39 -0.91 -3.96 -7.61
C GLY A 39 -1.63 -5.10 -8.32
N ASP A 40 -2.77 -4.80 -8.94
CA ASP A 40 -3.62 -5.78 -9.63
C ASP A 40 -2.88 -6.46 -10.81
N ASP A 41 -2.00 -5.71 -11.48
CA ASP A 41 -1.15 -6.19 -12.56
C ASP A 41 0.18 -6.80 -12.09
N LYS A 42 0.33 -7.00 -10.76
CA LYS A 42 1.56 -7.41 -10.07
C LYS A 42 2.69 -6.38 -10.14
N THR A 43 2.40 -5.12 -10.46
CA THR A 43 3.37 -4.03 -10.34
C THR A 43 3.64 -3.74 -8.85
N PRO A 44 4.90 -3.73 -8.40
CA PRO A 44 5.23 -3.28 -7.05
C PRO A 44 4.96 -1.79 -6.91
N ILE A 45 4.17 -1.43 -5.90
CA ILE A 45 3.78 -0.06 -5.63
C ILE A 45 4.30 0.33 -4.25
N LYS A 46 5.00 1.46 -4.21
CA LYS A 46 5.52 2.04 -2.98
C LYS A 46 4.48 2.94 -2.34
N LEU A 47 4.24 2.75 -1.05
CA LEU A 47 3.38 3.61 -0.23
C LEU A 47 4.18 4.20 0.94
N TYR A 48 3.79 5.39 1.35
CA TYR A 48 4.37 6.16 2.45
C TYR A 48 3.41 6.20 3.63
N GLY A 49 3.93 6.30 4.86
CA GLY A 49 3.18 6.10 6.11
C GLY A 49 1.95 6.98 6.38
N ARG A 50 1.64 7.95 5.51
CA ARG A 50 0.39 8.72 5.56
C ARG A 50 -0.73 8.14 4.71
N GLU A 51 -0.38 7.25 3.77
CA GLU A 51 -1.28 6.68 2.78
C GLU A 51 -1.97 5.41 3.28
N TYR A 52 -1.44 4.82 4.35
CA TYR A 52 -1.92 3.57 4.92
C TYR A 52 -1.87 3.55 6.45
N GLU A 53 -2.63 2.64 7.04
CA GLU A 53 -2.54 2.24 8.44
C GLU A 53 -2.11 0.77 8.53
N VAL A 54 -1.25 0.43 9.49
CA VAL A 54 -0.93 -0.97 9.79
C VAL A 54 -2.09 -1.58 10.58
N VAL A 55 -2.59 -2.72 10.13
CA VAL A 55 -3.75 -3.38 10.76
C VAL A 55 -3.42 -4.74 11.37
N GLU A 56 -2.39 -5.45 10.89
CA GLU A 56 -1.87 -6.73 11.43
C GLU A 56 -0.38 -6.96 11.16
#